data_AF-A0A7V7JNN5-F1
#
_entry.id   AF-A0A7V7JNN5-F1
#
_cell.length_a   1.000
_cell.length_b   1.000
_cell.length_c   1.000
_cell.angle_alpha   90.00
_cell.angle_beta   90.00
_cell.angle_gamma   90.00
#
_symmetry.space_group_name_H-M   'P 1'
#
loop_
_entity.id
_entity.type
_entity.pdbx_description
1 polymer ?
#
loop_
_entity_poly.entity_id
_entity_poly.type
_entity_poly.pdbx_seq_one_letter_code
_entity_poly.pdbx_strand_id
1 'polypeptide(L)'
;MSAPIDSAAVLDLYFGCKPRDIGEFAVLTPAARNLADFRQLCANPLRDFSGWVGRGFVGETQGRRIAALFAGIGSSIIGDATLAVGYGSCKVAVLIGSVGGFENTMSIGDVVLADEAVVGEGLSRYHQFRAPSQDTFGQIVMWLLTHFHDVNAMP
;
A
#
# COMPACT_ATOMS: atom_id res chain seq x y z
N MET A 1 2.69 -1.53 -28.99
CA MET A 1 2.60 -2.56 -27.93
C MET A 1 3.90 -2.52 -27.14
N SER A 2 3.85 -2.01 -25.91
CA SER A 2 4.95 -2.21 -24.95
C SER A 2 5.00 -3.68 -24.55
N ALA A 3 6.18 -4.19 -24.21
CA ALA A 3 6.30 -5.53 -23.64
C ALA A 3 5.46 -5.63 -22.35
N PRO A 4 4.84 -6.80 -22.06
CA PRO A 4 4.11 -6.99 -20.81
C PRO A 4 5.05 -6.81 -19.61
N ILE A 5 4.58 -6.13 -18.58
CA ILE A 5 5.33 -5.90 -17.35
C ILE A 5 5.44 -7.22 -16.59
N ASP A 6 6.67 -7.66 -16.31
CA ASP A 6 6.91 -8.85 -15.49
C ASP A 6 6.55 -8.55 -14.02
N SER A 7 5.38 -9.04 -13.61
CA SER A 7 4.84 -8.88 -12.26
C SER A 7 5.78 -9.43 -11.18
N ALA A 8 6.50 -10.53 -11.48
CA ALA A 8 7.42 -11.13 -10.53
C ALA A 8 8.68 -10.26 -10.38
N ALA A 9 9.19 -9.69 -11.47
CA ALA A 9 10.33 -8.78 -11.42
C ALA A 9 10.01 -7.49 -10.62
N VAL A 10 8.81 -6.93 -10.76
CA VAL A 10 8.38 -5.75 -9.99
C VAL A 10 8.34 -6.05 -8.49
N LEU A 11 7.70 -7.15 -8.10
CA LEU A 11 7.57 -7.52 -6.68
C LEU A 11 8.90 -7.93 -6.04
N ASP A 12 9.77 -8.58 -6.80
CA ASP A 12 11.12 -8.93 -6.35
C ASP A 12 11.98 -7.67 -6.16
N LEU A 13 11.92 -6.73 -7.11
CA LEU A 13 12.61 -5.44 -7.00
C LEU A 13 12.14 -4.65 -5.78
N TYR A 14 10.83 -4.48 -5.59
CA TYR A 14 10.28 -3.66 -4.51
C TYR A 14 10.44 -4.33 -3.14
N PHE A 15 10.00 -5.58 -3.01
CA PHE A 15 9.84 -6.24 -1.71
C PHE A 15 10.67 -7.51 -1.53
N GLY A 16 11.31 -8.02 -2.59
CA GLY A 16 12.03 -9.30 -2.55
C GLY A 16 11.09 -10.49 -2.44
N CYS A 17 9.86 -10.35 -2.96
CA CYS A 17 8.79 -11.33 -2.82
C CYS A 17 8.25 -11.79 -4.18
N LYS A 18 7.53 -12.90 -4.19
CA LYS A 18 6.88 -13.44 -5.39
C LYS A 18 5.39 -13.04 -5.41
N PRO A 19 4.71 -13.04 -6.57
CA PRO A 19 3.27 -12.75 -6.64
C PRO A 19 2.41 -13.54 -5.66
N ARG A 20 2.72 -14.83 -5.47
CA ARG A 20 2.05 -15.70 -4.50
C ARG A 20 2.25 -15.34 -3.02
N ASP A 21 3.23 -14.49 -2.71
CA ASP A 21 3.50 -14.04 -1.36
C ASP A 21 2.54 -12.90 -0.99
N ILE A 22 2.07 -12.12 -1.98
CA ILE A 22 1.04 -11.10 -1.81
C ILE A 22 -0.35 -11.72 -2.01
N GLY A 23 -1.02 -12.03 -0.89
CA GLY A 23 -2.40 -12.52 -0.85
C GLY A 23 -3.43 -11.43 -1.13
N GLU A 24 -4.70 -11.69 -0.81
CA GLU A 24 -5.80 -10.74 -1.05
C GLU A 24 -5.73 -9.47 -0.18
N PHE A 25 -5.03 -9.55 0.96
CA PHE A 25 -4.91 -8.47 1.93
C PHE A 25 -3.45 -8.05 2.11
N ALA A 26 -3.19 -6.75 1.93
CA ALA A 26 -1.92 -6.13 2.23
C ALA A 26 -2.07 -5.05 3.30
N VAL A 27 -1.11 -5.00 4.22
CA VAL A 27 -0.95 -3.92 5.21
C VAL A 27 0.35 -3.20 4.90
N LEU A 28 0.26 -1.91 4.60
CA LEU A 28 1.40 -1.04 4.33
C LEU A 28 1.65 -0.19 5.59
N THR A 29 2.91 0.07 5.92
CA THR A 29 3.29 0.98 7.01
C THR A 29 4.46 1.88 6.61
N PRO A 30 4.44 3.18 6.95
CA PRO A 30 5.58 4.06 6.75
C PRO A 30 6.64 3.92 7.85
N ALA A 31 6.37 3.13 8.90
CA ALA A 31 7.29 2.92 10.01
C ALA A 31 7.70 1.46 10.08
N ALA A 32 8.97 1.19 9.76
CA ALA A 32 9.50 -0.17 9.71
C ALA A 32 9.48 -0.90 11.06
N ARG A 33 9.41 -0.17 12.18
CA ARG A 33 9.25 -0.74 13.54
C ARG A 33 7.91 -1.46 13.70
N ASN A 34 6.84 -0.98 13.05
CA ASN A 34 5.50 -1.54 13.16
C ASN A 34 5.43 -2.97 12.60
N LEU A 35 6.38 -3.37 11.73
CA LEU A 35 6.44 -4.75 11.24
C LEU A 35 6.66 -5.76 12.36
N ALA A 36 7.45 -5.42 13.38
CA ALA A 36 7.66 -6.29 14.53
C ALA A 36 6.35 -6.46 15.32
N ASP A 37 5.61 -5.38 15.51
CA ASP A 37 4.32 -5.39 16.22
C ASP A 37 3.27 -6.18 15.42
N PHE A 38 3.16 -5.96 14.11
CA PHE A 38 2.25 -6.72 13.24
C PHE A 38 2.58 -8.21 13.23
N ARG A 39 3.87 -8.57 13.32
CA ARG A 39 4.30 -9.97 13.36
C ARG A 39 3.81 -10.69 14.61
N GLN A 40 3.74 -10.00 15.75
CA GLN A 40 3.21 -10.56 16.99
C GLN A 40 1.71 -10.88 16.92
N LEU A 41 0.98 -10.22 16.02
CA LEU A 41 -0.46 -10.43 15.78
C LEU A 41 -0.76 -11.57 14.81
N CYS A 42 0.28 -12.17 14.22
CA CYS A 42 0.15 -13.23 13.23
C CYS A 42 0.48 -14.59 13.85
N ALA A 43 -0.36 -15.58 13.56
CA ALA A 43 0.03 -16.97 13.62
C ALA A 43 0.90 -17.30 12.39
N ASN A 44 1.82 -18.26 12.57
CA ASN A 44 2.61 -18.85 11.49
C ASN A 44 3.21 -17.81 10.51
N PRO A 45 4.15 -16.94 10.94
CA PRO A 45 4.85 -16.08 10.00
C PRO A 45 5.56 -16.97 8.97
N LEU A 46 5.02 -16.99 7.75
CA LEU A 46 5.40 -17.94 6.72
C LEU A 46 6.79 -17.61 6.19
N ARG A 47 7.08 -16.32 5.99
CA ARG A 47 8.30 -15.87 5.33
C ARG A 47 8.52 -14.37 5.48
N ASP A 48 9.74 -14.00 5.83
CA ASP A 48 10.25 -12.63 5.72
C ASP A 48 10.83 -12.40 4.32
N PHE A 49 10.72 -11.17 3.81
CA PHE A 49 11.37 -10.76 2.57
C PHE A 49 11.89 -9.32 2.66
N SER A 50 12.89 -9.03 1.85
CA SER A 50 13.52 -7.72 1.77
C SER A 50 13.93 -7.46 0.32
N GLY A 51 13.36 -6.43 -0.28
CA GLY A 51 13.71 -5.94 -1.60
C GLY A 51 14.55 -4.66 -1.51
N TRP A 52 14.66 -3.98 -2.64
CA TRP A 52 15.39 -2.72 -2.73
C TRP A 52 14.66 -1.57 -2.03
N VAL A 53 13.33 -1.52 -2.17
CA VAL A 53 12.50 -0.38 -1.72
C VAL A 53 11.85 -0.63 -0.37
N GLY A 54 11.39 -1.86 -0.15
CA GLY A 54 10.61 -2.25 1.01
C GLY A 54 11.03 -3.60 1.56
N ARG A 55 10.54 -3.88 2.76
CA ARG A 55 10.71 -5.16 3.44
C ARG A 55 9.42 -5.54 4.12
N GLY A 56 9.23 -6.80 4.41
CA GLY A 56 7.99 -7.25 5.01
C GLY A 56 7.99 -8.72 5.31
N PHE A 57 6.80 -9.21 5.60
CA PHE A 57 6.58 -10.62 5.85
C PHE A 57 5.17 -11.02 5.42
N VAL A 58 4.99 -12.32 5.31
CA VAL A 58 3.67 -12.94 5.18
C VAL A 58 3.36 -13.67 6.47
N GLY A 59 2.15 -13.47 6.96
CA GLY A 59 1.62 -14.18 8.13
C GLY A 59 0.15 -14.51 7.94
N GLU A 60 -0.41 -15.19 8.94
CA GLU A 60 -1.84 -15.45 9.02
C GLU A 60 -2.41 -14.81 10.28
N THR A 61 -3.53 -14.10 10.16
CA THR A 61 -4.27 -13.58 11.32
C THR A 61 -5.76 -13.74 11.07
N GLN A 62 -6.49 -14.21 12.08
CA GLN A 62 -7.94 -14.48 11.97
C GLN A 62 -8.31 -15.38 10.75
N GLY A 63 -7.47 -16.38 10.45
CA GLY A 63 -7.66 -17.27 9.29
C GLY A 63 -7.44 -16.61 7.92
N ARG A 64 -6.88 -15.39 7.89
CA ARG A 64 -6.57 -14.65 6.66
C ARG A 64 -5.07 -14.50 6.49
N ARG A 65 -4.59 -14.82 5.30
CA ARG A 65 -3.21 -14.55 4.90
C ARG A 65 -3.04 -13.06 4.61
N ILE A 66 -2.08 -12.42 5.28
CA ILE A 66 -1.76 -11.01 5.08
C ILE A 66 -0.31 -10.85 4.64
N ALA A 67 -0.06 -9.87 3.77
CA ALA A 67 1.29 -9.36 3.52
C ALA A 67 1.46 -8.04 4.28
N ALA A 68 2.39 -7.99 5.23
CA ALA A 68 2.70 -6.78 6.00
C ALA A 68 4.02 -6.18 5.48
N LEU A 69 3.96 -4.92 5.05
CA LEU A 69 4.98 -4.30 4.20
C LEU A 69 5.38 -2.92 4.72
N PHE A 70 6.68 -2.67 4.85
CA PHE A 70 7.21 -1.33 4.99
C PHE A 70 7.24 -0.64 3.62
N ALA A 71 6.57 0.51 3.53
CA ALA A 71 6.32 1.24 2.29
C ALA A 71 7.08 2.58 2.17
N GLY A 72 7.96 2.90 3.12
CA GLY A 72 8.68 4.17 3.15
C GLY A 72 7.81 5.37 3.58
N ILE A 73 8.39 6.57 3.54
CA ILE A 73 7.73 7.82 3.94
C ILE A 73 7.60 8.74 2.71
N GLY A 74 6.39 9.26 2.49
CA GLY A 74 6.07 10.17 1.38
C GLY A 74 5.12 9.55 0.37
N SER A 75 4.34 10.39 -0.32
CA SER A 75 3.27 9.90 -1.19
C SER A 75 3.80 9.08 -2.37
N SER A 76 4.87 9.50 -3.02
CA SER A 76 5.46 8.78 -4.16
C SER A 76 5.87 7.36 -3.80
N ILE A 77 6.65 7.18 -2.73
CA ILE A 77 7.16 5.85 -2.35
C ILE A 77 6.04 4.93 -1.84
N ILE A 78 5.08 5.48 -1.09
CA ILE A 78 3.93 4.72 -0.60
C ILE A 78 3.01 4.35 -1.77
N GLY A 79 2.80 5.26 -2.72
CA GLY A 79 1.99 5.00 -3.90
C GLY A 79 2.61 3.95 -4.80
N ASP A 80 3.92 4.03 -5.05
CA ASP A 80 4.64 2.99 -5.78
C ASP A 80 4.54 1.63 -5.08
N ALA A 81 4.72 1.59 -3.76
CA ALA A 81 4.53 0.36 -2.96
C ALA A 81 3.08 -0.16 -3.04
N THR A 82 2.09 0.73 -3.06
CA THR A 82 0.66 0.41 -3.19
C THR A 82 0.33 -0.15 -4.58
N LEU A 83 0.96 0.36 -5.63
CA LEU A 83 0.83 -0.20 -6.97
C LEU A 83 1.56 -1.53 -7.09
N ALA A 84 2.75 -1.65 -6.48
CA ALA A 84 3.55 -2.87 -6.50
C ALA A 84 2.77 -4.06 -5.93
N VAL A 85 2.01 -3.90 -4.83
CA VAL A 85 1.18 -5.00 -4.30
C VAL A 85 0.08 -5.47 -5.25
N GLY A 86 -0.36 -4.60 -6.17
CA GLY A 86 -1.32 -4.93 -7.23
C GLY A 86 -0.81 -5.94 -8.26
N TYR A 87 0.52 -6.14 -8.36
CA TYR A 87 1.12 -7.20 -9.19
C TYR A 87 1.03 -8.60 -8.54
N GLY A 88 0.47 -8.68 -7.33
CA GLY A 88 0.07 -9.93 -6.67
C GLY A 88 -1.43 -10.20 -6.81
N SER A 89 -1.99 -10.91 -5.84
CA SER A 89 -3.45 -11.16 -5.77
C SER A 89 -4.20 -10.16 -4.87
N CYS A 90 -3.57 -9.02 -4.56
CA CYS A 90 -4.07 -8.03 -3.62
C CYS A 90 -5.38 -7.42 -4.12
N LYS A 91 -6.41 -7.44 -3.27
CA LYS A 91 -7.71 -6.80 -3.48
C LYS A 91 -7.93 -5.65 -2.52
N VAL A 92 -7.32 -5.73 -1.33
CA VAL A 92 -7.46 -4.76 -0.26
C VAL A 92 -6.08 -4.42 0.28
N ALA A 93 -5.68 -3.16 0.15
CA ALA A 93 -4.48 -2.62 0.78
C ALA A 93 -4.89 -1.58 1.84
N VAL A 94 -4.36 -1.69 3.05
CA VAL A 94 -4.58 -0.74 4.15
C VAL A 94 -3.26 -0.11 4.54
N LEU A 95 -3.21 1.22 4.59
CA LEU A 95 -2.08 1.96 5.13
C LEU A 95 -2.29 2.19 6.63
N ILE A 96 -1.37 1.71 7.46
CA ILE A 96 -1.37 1.92 8.91
C ILE A 96 -0.16 2.76 9.28
N GLY A 97 -0.39 3.94 9.83
CA GLY A 97 0.64 4.88 10.26
C GLY A 97 0.14 5.84 11.33
N SER A 98 1.03 6.73 11.77
CA SER A 98 0.68 7.82 12.69
C SER A 98 0.32 9.09 11.91
N VAL A 99 -0.64 9.86 12.43
CA VAL A 99 -1.03 11.16 11.88
C VAL A 99 -1.03 12.22 12.97
N GLY A 100 -0.98 13.49 12.60
CA GLY A 100 -1.23 14.60 13.52
C GLY A 100 -2.72 14.85 13.70
N GLY A 101 -3.13 15.28 14.90
CA GLY A 101 -4.50 15.73 15.16
C GLY A 101 -4.77 17.08 14.52
N PHE A 102 -5.91 17.21 13.84
CA PHE A 102 -6.35 18.48 13.23
C PHE A 102 -7.35 19.23 14.12
N GLU A 103 -8.21 18.48 14.82
CA GLU A 103 -9.21 19.03 15.74
C GLU A 103 -8.67 19.02 17.17
N ASN A 104 -9.04 20.04 17.96
CA ASN A 104 -8.62 20.15 19.36
C ASN A 104 -9.17 19.03 20.27
N THR A 105 -10.16 18.27 19.79
CA THR A 105 -10.71 17.10 20.47
C THR A 105 -9.86 15.85 20.31
N MET A 106 -8.93 15.83 19.35
CA MET A 106 -8.04 14.69 19.11
C MET A 106 -6.90 14.69 20.12
N SER A 107 -6.62 13.50 20.66
CA SER A 107 -5.57 13.27 21.64
C SER A 107 -4.53 12.29 21.15
N ILE A 108 -3.32 12.36 21.72
CA ILE A 108 -2.27 11.38 21.43
C ILE A 108 -2.76 9.99 21.86
N GLY A 109 -2.70 9.03 20.94
CA GLY A 109 -3.15 7.66 21.16
C GLY A 109 -4.53 7.35 20.58
N ASP A 110 -5.26 8.37 20.12
CA ASP A 110 -6.51 8.14 19.40
C ASP A 110 -6.26 7.38 18.09
N VAL A 111 -7.16 6.47 17.77
CA VAL A 111 -7.16 5.71 16.51
C VAL A 111 -8.22 6.31 15.60
N VAL A 112 -7.79 6.71 14.41
CA VAL A 112 -8.67 7.28 13.38
C VAL A 112 -8.76 6.31 12.21
N LEU A 113 -9.99 6.00 11.81
CA LEU A 113 -10.28 5.39 10.52
C LEU A 113 -10.74 6.49 9.59
N ALA A 114 -9.91 6.84 8.61
CA ALA A 114 -10.27 7.82 7.59
C ALA A 114 -11.03 7.13 6.44
N ASP A 115 -12.22 7.63 6.13
CA ASP A 115 -13.01 7.29 4.95
C ASP A 115 -12.73 8.22 3.77
N GLU A 116 -12.26 9.44 4.06
CA GLU A 116 -11.90 10.46 3.08
C GLU A 116 -10.50 11.04 3.33
N ALA A 117 -9.88 11.56 2.27
CA ALA A 117 -8.66 12.37 2.38
C ALA A 117 -8.65 13.53 1.38
N VAL A 118 -7.95 14.59 1.73
CA VAL A 118 -7.65 15.69 0.80
C VAL A 118 -6.36 15.37 0.05
N VAL A 119 -6.36 15.50 -1.28
CA VAL A 119 -5.16 15.32 -2.11
C VAL A 119 -4.19 16.47 -1.86
N GLY A 120 -3.23 16.28 -0.95
CA GLY A 120 -2.20 17.25 -0.59
C GLY A 120 -0.85 17.01 -1.27
N GLU A 121 -0.81 16.21 -2.32
CA GLU A 121 0.43 15.63 -2.86
C GLU A 121 0.45 15.61 -4.41
N GLY A 122 1.58 15.23 -5.01
CA GLY A 122 1.81 15.33 -6.47
C GLY A 122 1.53 14.06 -7.27
N LEU A 123 1.69 12.88 -6.66
CA LEU A 123 1.57 11.57 -7.28
C LEU A 123 0.20 11.35 -7.94
N SER A 124 -0.88 11.73 -7.27
CA SER A 124 -2.25 11.54 -7.75
C SER A 124 -2.51 12.21 -9.10
N ARG A 125 -1.77 13.29 -9.41
CA ARG A 125 -1.83 13.97 -10.71
C ARG A 125 -1.37 13.07 -11.85
N TYR A 126 -0.37 12.22 -11.60
CA TYR A 126 0.28 11.40 -12.62
C TYR A 126 -0.36 10.03 -12.80
N HIS A 127 -1.09 9.51 -11.80
CA HIS A 127 -1.69 8.17 -11.89
C HIS A 127 -2.98 8.09 -12.71
N GLN A 128 -3.68 9.20 -12.92
CA GLN A 128 -4.97 9.18 -13.63
C GLN A 128 -4.86 9.58 -15.11
N PHE A 129 -3.64 9.67 -15.68
CA PHE A 129 -3.39 10.20 -17.03
C PHE A 129 -4.19 11.48 -17.32
N ARG A 130 -4.27 12.37 -16.32
CA ARG A 130 -5.09 13.58 -16.38
C ARG A 130 -4.32 14.72 -17.03
N ALA A 131 -5.04 15.55 -17.78
CA ALA A 131 -4.47 16.80 -18.29
C ALA A 131 -4.12 17.73 -17.11
N PRO A 132 -3.14 18.64 -17.25
CA PRO A 132 -2.80 19.60 -16.18
C PRO A 132 -3.98 20.45 -15.69
N SER A 133 -4.99 20.69 -16.54
CA SER A 133 -6.23 21.38 -16.19
C SER A 133 -7.18 20.56 -15.29
N GLN A 134 -6.85 19.30 -15.02
CA GLN A 134 -7.62 18.36 -14.20
C GLN A 134 -6.87 17.98 -12.92
N ASP A 135 -6.03 18.91 -12.42
CA ASP A 135 -5.31 18.76 -11.14
C ASP A 135 -6.31 18.46 -10.01
N THR A 136 -5.98 17.46 -9.21
CA THR A 136 -6.79 16.99 -8.09
C THR A 136 -6.35 17.58 -6.76
N PHE A 137 -5.28 18.38 -6.72
CA PHE A 137 -4.80 19.00 -5.49
C PHE A 137 -5.92 19.78 -4.76
N GLY A 138 -6.08 19.49 -3.47
CA GLY A 138 -7.13 20.06 -2.63
C GLY A 138 -8.51 19.39 -2.77
N GLN A 139 -8.69 18.42 -3.66
CA GLN A 139 -9.94 17.65 -3.76
C GLN A 139 -10.02 16.60 -2.67
N ILE A 140 -11.25 16.35 -2.21
CA ILE A 140 -11.59 15.26 -1.31
C ILE A 140 -11.76 13.99 -2.15
N VAL A 141 -11.11 12.90 -1.73
CA VAL A 141 -11.26 11.58 -2.32
C VAL A 141 -11.72 10.60 -1.24
N MET A 142 -12.75 9.80 -1.55
CA MET A 142 -13.14 8.67 -0.72
C MET A 142 -12.14 7.54 -0.91
N TRP A 143 -11.57 7.06 0.20
CA TRP A 143 -10.75 5.85 0.23
C TRP A 143 -11.65 4.63 0.38
N LEU A 144 -12.38 4.28 -0.68
CA LEU A 144 -13.02 2.96 -0.78
C LEU A 144 -12.44 2.22 -1.97
N LEU A 145 -11.50 1.31 -1.70
CA LEU A 145 -10.93 0.35 -2.65
C LEU A 145 -10.40 1.00 -3.94
N THR A 146 -9.09 1.18 -4.03
CA THR A 146 -8.45 1.12 -5.35
C THR A 146 -8.86 -0.20 -5.99
N HIS A 147 -9.84 -0.14 -6.91
CA HIS A 147 -10.05 -1.21 -7.85
C HIS A 147 -8.77 -1.26 -8.65
N PHE A 148 -7.92 -2.26 -8.37
CA PHE A 148 -6.84 -2.61 -9.26
C PHE A 148 -7.52 -2.96 -10.59
N HIS A 149 -7.50 -2.01 -11.53
CA HIS A 149 -7.77 -2.35 -12.92
C HIS A 149 -6.70 -3.36 -13.32
N ASP A 150 -7.14 -4.50 -13.85
CA ASP A 150 -6.23 -5.48 -14.41
C ASP A 150 -5.33 -4.77 -15.44
N VAL A 151 -4.05 -4.62 -15.09
CA VAL A 151 -3.06 -3.95 -15.93
C VAL A 151 -2.82 -4.71 -17.24
N ASN A 152 -3.32 -5.94 -17.36
CA ASN A 152 -3.32 -6.73 -18.58
C ASN A 152 -4.61 -6.57 -19.42
N ALA A 153 -5.59 -5.82 -18.94
CA ALA A 153 -6.88 -5.60 -19.60
C ALA A 153 -6.98 -4.26 -20.36
N MET A 154 -5.88 -3.53 -20.54
CA MET A 154 -5.86 -2.38 -21.44
C MET A 154 -5.65 -2.82 -22.90
N PRO A 155 -6.49 -2.36 -23.86
CA PRO A 155 -6.40 -2.71 -25.28
C PRO A 155 -5.12 -2.22 -25.96
#